data_AF-A0A9E1NTD6-F1
#
_entry.id   AF-A0A9E1NTD6-F1
#
_cell.length_a   1.000
_cell.length_b   1.000
_cell.length_c   1.000
_cell.angle_alpha   90.00
_cell.angle_beta   90.00
_cell.angle_gamma   90.00
#
_symmetry.space_group_name_H-M   'P 1'
#
loop_
_entity.id
_entity.type
_entity.pdbx_description
1 polymer ?
#
loop_
_entity_poly.entity_id
_entity_poly.type
_entity_poly.pdbx_seq_one_letter_code
_entity_poly.pdbx_strand_id
1 'polypeptide(L)' 'MSPRYYLFTAVLVAVLTLVISWRKQKRTGREIFWVMVKVVSVLVIIVTVILGVAQLLAFLGIAQSGFFL' A
#
# COMPACT_ATOMS: atom_id res chain seq x y z
N MET A 1 -2.85 -15.92 -11.47
CA MET A 1 -1.95 -14.98 -10.76
C MET A 1 -1.03 -15.77 -9.83
N SER A 2 0.28 -15.57 -9.91
CA SER A 2 1.26 -16.39 -9.16
C SER A 2 1.33 -15.96 -7.68
N PRO A 3 1.35 -16.90 -6.71
CA PRO A 3 1.48 -16.61 -5.28
C PRO A 3 2.70 -15.75 -4.90
N ARG A 4 3.70 -15.71 -5.78
CA ARG A 4 4.94 -14.93 -5.63
C ARG A 4 4.68 -13.43 -5.51
N TYR A 5 3.65 -12.91 -6.18
CA TYR A 5 3.32 -11.47 -6.14
C TYR A 5 2.77 -11.05 -4.78
N TYR A 6 1.97 -11.90 -4.13
CA TYR A 6 1.44 -11.67 -2.79
C TYR A 6 2.53 -11.77 -1.72
N LEU A 7 3.48 -12.69 -1.89
CA LEU A 7 4.67 -12.78 -1.02
C LEU A 7 5.53 -11.52 -1.12
N PHE A 8 5.74 -11.01 -2.32
CA PHE A 8 6.51 -9.78 -2.51
C PHE A 8 5.82 -8.57 -1.85
N THR A 9 4.50 -8.44 -2.00
CA THR A 9 3.75 -7.34 -1.34
C THR A 9 3.76 -7.49 0.18
N ALA A 10 3.61 -8.70 0.71
CA ALA A 10 3.67 -8.95 2.15
C ALA A 10 5.04 -8.58 2.74
N VAL A 11 6.13 -8.96 2.05
CA VAL A 11 7.50 -8.59 2.46
C VAL A 11 7.70 -7.08 2.38
N LEU A 12 7.21 -6.43 1.33
CA LEU A 12 7.33 -4.98 1.18
C LEU A 12 6.62 -4.23 2.32
N VAL A 13 5.40 -4.65 2.66
CA VAL A 13 4.62 -4.09 3.77
C VAL A 13 5.32 -4.32 5.12
N ALA A 14 5.88 -5.51 5.32
CA ALA A 14 6.61 -5.84 6.54
C ALA A 14 7.86 -4.96 6.70
N VAL A 15 8.66 -4.77 5.64
CA VAL A 15 9.87 -3.93 5.65
C VAL A 15 9.51 -2.47 5.90
N LEU A 16 8.50 -1.94 5.22
CA LEU A 16 8.01 -0.57 5.45
C LEU A 16 7.56 -0.36 6.90
N THR A 17 6.82 -1.32 7.46
CA THR A 17 6.38 -1.28 8.87
C THR A 17 7.56 -1.29 9.84
N LEU A 18 8.55 -2.14 9.60
CA LEU A 18 9.77 -2.23 10.39
C LEU A 18 10.60 -0.95 10.34
N VAL A 19 10.82 -0.39 9.14
CA VAL A 19 11.57 0.86 8.94
C VAL A 19 10.88 2.03 9.62
N ILE A 20 9.55 2.14 9.52
CA ILE A 20 8.77 3.19 10.18
C ILE A 20 8.79 3.02 11.71
N SER A 21 8.67 1.79 12.20
CA SER A 21 8.71 1.48 13.64
C SER A 21 10.10 1.76 14.23
N TRP A 22 11.17 1.41 13.50
CA TRP A 22 12.56 1.66 13.87
C TRP A 22 12.87 3.15 13.94
N ARG A 23 12.42 3.93 12.94
CA ARG A 23 12.62 5.40 12.93
C ARG A 23 11.91 6.13 14.07
N LYS A 24 10.84 5.56 14.63
CA LYS A 24 10.07 6.18 15.73
C LYS A 24 10.38 5.60 17.11
N GLN A 25 11.32 4.64 17.22
CA GLN A 25 11.76 4.05 18.49
C GLN A 25 10.61 3.54 19.39
N LYS A 26 9.52 3.08 18.75
CA LYS A 26 8.28 2.66 19.41
C LYS A 26 8.49 1.28 20.06
N ARG A 27 8.45 1.18 21.39
CA ARG A 27 8.81 -0.05 22.14
C ARG A 27 7.61 -0.83 22.70
N THR A 28 6.39 -0.30 22.66
CA THR A 28 5.22 -0.96 23.25
C THR A 28 4.37 -1.66 22.19
N GLY A 29 3.86 -2.87 22.46
CA GLY A 29 3.06 -3.64 21.48
C GLY A 29 1.84 -2.90 20.92
N ARG A 30 1.19 -2.06 21.75
CA ARG A 30 0.09 -1.17 21.33
C ARG A 30 0.53 -0.11 20.32
N GLU A 31 1.76 0.36 20.41
CA GLU A 31 2.31 1.33 19.47
C GLU A 31 2.63 0.70 18.13
N ILE A 32 3.19 -0.51 18.14
CA ILE A 32 3.48 -1.29 16.93
C ILE A 32 2.16 -1.59 16.17
N PHE A 33 1.10 -1.94 16.89
CA PHE A 33 -0.23 -2.12 16.30
C PHE A 33 -0.74 -0.84 15.61
N TRP A 34 -0.56 0.33 16.24
CA TRP A 34 -0.89 1.61 15.64
C TRP A 34 -0.05 1.95 14.41
N VAL A 35 1.23 1.55 14.38
CA VAL A 35 2.07 1.68 13.17
C VAL A 35 1.52 0.77 12.07
N MET A 36 1.15 -0.47 12.38
CA MET A 36 0.58 -1.41 11.40
C MET A 36 -0.72 -0.86 10.80
N VAL A 37 -1.66 -0.38 11.63
CA VAL A 37 -2.90 0.27 11.15
C VAL A 37 -2.57 1.45 10.24
N LYS A 38 -1.63 2.31 10.65
CA LYS A 38 -1.23 3.47 9.85
C LYS A 38 -0.64 3.08 8.50
N VAL A 39 0.19 2.03 8.46
CA VAL A 39 0.76 1.50 7.21
C VAL A 39 -0.35 0.98 6.29
N VAL A 40 -1.28 0.18 6.83
CA VAL A 40 -2.43 -0.33 6.07
C VAL A 40 -3.30 0.82 5.55
N SER A 41 -3.62 1.82 6.38
CA SER A 41 -4.39 3.00 5.95
C SER A 41 -3.70 3.76 4.84
N VAL A 42 -2.38 3.98 4.93
CA VAL A 42 -1.60 4.62 3.86
C VAL A 42 -1.63 3.78 2.59
N LEU A 43 -1.51 2.46 2.69
CA LEU A 43 -1.58 1.55 1.54
C LEU A 43 -2.94 1.64 0.85
N VAL A 44 -4.03 1.64 1.61
CA VAL A 44 -5.40 1.79 1.09
C VAL A 44 -5.57 3.13 0.38
N ILE A 45 -5.07 4.22 0.96
CA ILE A 45 -5.12 5.55 0.34
C ILE A 45 -4.35 5.53 -0.99
N ILE A 46 -3.14 4.98 -1.01
CA ILE A 46 -2.33 4.90 -2.24
C ILE A 46 -3.05 4.11 -3.33
N VAL A 47 -3.60 2.92 -3.01
CA VAL A 47 -4.34 2.11 -3.97
C VAL A 47 -5.57 2.85 -4.49
N THR A 48 -6.33 3.49 -3.60
CA THR A 48 -7.52 4.27 -3.98
C THR A 48 -7.15 5.43 -4.91
N VAL A 49 -6.06 6.15 -4.60
CA VAL A 49 -5.55 7.23 -5.45
C VAL A 49 -5.12 6.70 -6.81
N ILE A 50 -4.36 5.59 -6.87
CA ILE A 50 -3.91 5.00 -8.14
C ILE A 50 -5.11 4.58 -9.00
N LEU A 51 -6.09 3.89 -8.41
CA LEU A 51 -7.31 3.49 -9.12
C LEU A 51 -8.11 4.71 -9.61
N GLY A 52 -8.27 5.73 -8.77
CA GLY A 52 -8.96 6.97 -9.13
C GLY A 52 -8.25 7.72 -10.25
N VAL A 53 -6.92 7.86 -10.19
CA VAL A 53 -6.10 8.51 -11.23
C VAL A 53 -6.13 7.71 -12.52
N ALA A 54 -6.05 6.38 -12.45
CA ALA A 54 -6.16 5.51 -13.61
C ALA A 54 -7.52 5.66 -14.31
N GLN A 55 -8.60 5.71 -13.53
CA GLN A 55 -9.94 5.91 -14.04
C GLN A 55 -10.13 7.30 -14.64
N LEU A 56 -9.50 8.34 -14.05
CA LEU A 56 -9.47 9.69 -14.60
C LEU A 56 -8.72 9.75 -15.93
N LEU A 57 -7.55 9.11 -16.02
CA LEU A 57 -6.75 9.01 -17.25
C LEU A 57 -7.49 8.24 -18.34
N ALA A 58 -8.24 7.21 -17.97
CA ALA A 58 -9.10 6.48 -18.89
C ALA A 58 -10.28 7.34 -19.37
N PHE A 59 -10.89 8.13 -18.49
CA PHE A 59 -11.94 9.09 -18.86
C PHE A 59 -11.40 10.18 -19.81
N LEU A 60 -10.17 10.63 -19.62
CA LEU A 60 -9.49 11.58 -20.53
C LEU A 60 -9.04 10.94 -21.86
N GLY A 61 -9.20 9.63 -22.04
CA GLY A 61 -8.77 8.91 -23.25
C GLY A 61 -7.24 8.74 -23.37
N ILE A 62 -6.49 9.02 -22.30
CA ILE A 62 -5.02 8.89 -22.25
C ILE A 62 -4.61 7.44 -21.93
N ALA A 63 -5.44 6.72 -21.15
CA ALA A 63 -5.19 5.34 -20.75
C ALA A 63 -6.30 4.39 -21.22
N GLN A 64 -5.93 3.15 -21.54
CA GLN A 64 -6.88 2.12 -21.99
C GLN A 64 -7.77 1.66 -20.82
N SER A 65 -9.09 1.68 -21.01
CA SER A 65 -10.05 1.20 -20.02
C SER A 65 -9.87 -0.32 -19.83
N GLY A 66 -9.31 -0.71 -18.68
CA GLY A 66 -8.94 -2.09 -18.38
C GLY A 66 -7.48 -2.29 -17.96
N PHE A 67 -6.65 -1.24 -17.90
CA PHE A 67 -5.25 -1.37 -17.46
C PHE A 67 -5.08 -1.97 -16.04
N PHE A 68 -6.11 -1.87 -15.18
CA PHE A 68 -6.09 -2.34 -13.79
C PHE A 68 -7.13 -3.43 -13.47
N LEU A 69 -7.91 -3.92 -14.45
CA LEU A 69 -9.03 -4.86 -14.24
C LEU A 69 -8.90 -6.06 -15.18
#